data_AF-A0A7W2TDK8-F1
#
_entry.id   AF-A0A7W2TDK8-F1
#
_cell.length_a   1.000
_cell.length_b   1.000
_cell.length_c   1.000
_cell.angle_alpha   90.00
_cell.angle_beta   90.00
_cell.angle_gamma   90.00
#
_symmetry.space_group_name_H-M   'P 1'
#
loop_
_entity.id
_entity.type
_entity.pdbx_description
1 polymer ?
#
loop_
_entity_poly.entity_id
_entity_poly.type
_entity_poly.pdbx_seq_one_letter_code
_entity_poly.pdbx_strand_id
1 'polypeptide(L)'
;MEVLCKWHVIVKYILNHDSKEKFFPIMTCAFWLNIVIQSLLYITYINPNSVSLSSELPKILILAFFFFTIVLFYFAVKNDLRYQRAEAWFTSLSINTSRKIKVIVGTSMLLSFFVLMVWAISLM
;
A
#
# COMPACT_ATOMS: atom_id res chain seq x y z
N MET A 1 8.99 5.12 -10.55
CA MET A 1 9.61 5.40 -9.23
C MET A 1 9.16 6.71 -8.60
N GLU A 2 9.00 7.82 -9.33
CA GLU A 2 8.52 9.09 -8.75
C GLU A 2 7.13 8.99 -8.12
N VAL A 3 6.19 8.32 -8.80
CA VAL A 3 4.82 8.11 -8.28
C VAL A 3 4.82 7.34 -6.96
N LEU A 4 5.60 6.25 -6.86
CA LEU A 4 5.75 5.48 -5.61
C LEU A 4 6.33 6.33 -4.47
N CYS A 5 7.29 7.21 -4.79
CA CYS A 5 7.87 8.13 -3.83
C CYS A 5 6.84 9.18 -3.35
N LYS A 6 6.01 9.73 -4.25
CA LYS A 6 4.92 10.63 -3.89
C LYS A 6 3.84 9.94 -3.04
N TRP A 7 3.51 8.69 -3.38
CA TRP A 7 2.57 7.88 -2.60
C TRP A 7 3.07 7.66 -1.17
N HIS A 8 4.34 7.27 -1.03
CA HIS A 8 5.00 7.14 0.27
C HIS A 8 4.93 8.44 1.08
N VAL A 9 5.25 9.58 0.46
CA VAL A 9 5.18 10.90 1.12
C VAL A 9 3.76 11.20 1.61
N ILE A 10 2.73 10.94 0.80
CA ILE A 10 1.33 11.13 1.24
C ILE A 10 1.04 10.28 2.48
N VAL A 11 1.40 8.99 2.45
CA VAL A 11 1.16 8.07 3.57
C VAL A 11 1.93 8.50 4.82
N LYS A 12 3.20 8.92 4.68
CA LYS A 12 3.98 9.52 5.77
C LYS A 12 3.22 10.66 6.44
N TYR A 13 2.65 11.59 5.67
CA TYR A 13 1.91 12.74 6.19
C TYR A 13 0.50 12.41 6.70
N ILE A 14 -0.08 11.27 6.31
CA ILE A 14 -1.30 10.72 6.93
C ILE A 14 -0.97 10.17 8.32
N LEU A 15 0.12 9.42 8.43
CA LEU A 15 0.59 8.78 9.66
C LEU A 15 1.30 9.74 10.62
N ASN A 16 1.56 10.97 10.19
CA ASN A 16 2.24 12.02 10.96
C ASN A 16 3.68 11.63 11.38
N HIS A 17 4.41 10.93 10.52
CA HIS A 17 5.81 10.58 10.72
C HIS A 17 6.77 11.70 10.30
N ASP A 18 7.94 11.75 10.93
CA ASP A 18 9.01 12.71 10.60
C ASP A 18 9.73 12.35 9.29
N SER A 19 10.43 13.32 8.68
CA SER A 19 11.18 13.14 7.41
C SER A 19 12.30 12.10 7.49
N LYS A 20 12.80 11.82 8.70
CA LYS A 20 13.81 10.78 8.95
C LYS A 20 13.19 9.38 9.01
N GLU A 21 11.89 9.27 9.28
CA GLU A 21 11.19 8.01 9.49
C GLU A 21 10.59 7.48 8.18
N LYS A 22 11.46 7.04 7.27
CA LYS A 22 11.03 6.52 5.96
C LYS A 22 10.47 5.09 6.05
N PHE A 23 10.86 4.30 7.06
CA PHE A 23 10.55 2.86 7.15
C PHE A 23 9.07 2.57 7.44
N PHE A 24 8.44 3.23 8.41
CA PHE A 24 7.05 2.95 8.76
C PHE A 24 6.08 3.17 7.59
N PRO A 25 6.16 4.30 6.84
CA PRO A 25 5.29 4.47 5.68
C PRO A 25 5.57 3.47 4.55
N ILE A 26 6.82 2.98 4.39
CA ILE A 26 7.13 1.87 3.46
C ILE A 26 6.35 0.62 3.88
N MET A 27 6.45 0.25 5.16
CA MET A 27 5.79 -0.95 5.68
C MET A 27 4.27 -0.83 5.56
N THR A 28 3.68 0.32 5.88
CA THR A 28 2.25 0.56 5.72
C THR A 28 1.81 0.42 4.26
N CYS A 29 2.54 1.00 3.30
CA CYS A 29 2.21 0.88 1.88
C CYS A 29 2.30 -0.57 1.41
N ALA A 30 3.38 -1.26 1.77
CA ALA A 30 3.60 -2.66 1.36
C ALA A 30 2.57 -3.61 1.97
N PHE A 31 2.24 -3.42 3.24
CA PHE A 31 1.24 -4.21 3.94
C PHE A 31 -0.16 -4.01 3.36
N TRP A 32 -0.55 -2.75 3.15
CA TRP A 32 -1.84 -2.43 2.54
C TRP A 32 -1.97 -3.05 1.14
N LEU A 33 -0.96 -2.88 0.28
CA LEU A 33 -1.00 -3.43 -1.08
C LEU A 33 -1.08 -4.96 -1.07
N ASN A 34 -0.36 -5.60 -0.14
CA ASN A 34 -0.39 -7.05 0.04
C ASN A 34 -1.80 -7.53 0.39
N ILE A 35 -2.48 -6.91 1.35
CA ILE A 35 -3.85 -7.29 1.74
C ILE A 35 -4.84 -7.10 0.60
N VAL A 36 -4.75 -5.99 -0.12
CA VAL A 36 -5.60 -5.73 -1.29
C VAL A 36 -5.44 -6.84 -2.33
N ILE A 37 -4.21 -7.19 -2.68
CA ILE A 37 -3.93 -8.21 -3.69
C ILE A 37 -4.32 -9.60 -3.21
N GLN A 38 -3.99 -9.97 -1.97
CA GLN A 38 -4.42 -11.24 -1.39
C GLN A 38 -5.94 -11.40 -1.42
N SER A 39 -6.66 -10.36 -1.01
CA SER A 39 -8.11 -10.37 -0.99
C SER A 39 -8.69 -10.48 -2.41
N LEU A 40 -8.14 -9.76 -3.38
CA LEU A 40 -8.55 -9.86 -4.78
C LEU A 40 -8.26 -11.24 -5.37
N LEU A 41 -7.08 -11.81 -5.10
CA LEU A 41 -6.72 -13.16 -5.53
C LEU A 41 -7.69 -14.18 -4.92
N TYR A 42 -8.00 -14.05 -3.63
CA TYR A 42 -8.97 -14.90 -2.95
C TYR A 42 -10.34 -14.84 -3.64
N ILE A 43 -10.90 -13.63 -3.80
CA ILE A 43 -12.22 -13.41 -4.42
C ILE A 43 -12.26 -13.92 -5.88
N THR A 44 -11.17 -13.76 -6.62
CA THR A 44 -11.14 -14.07 -8.07
C THR A 44 -10.84 -15.55 -8.34
N TYR A 45 -9.98 -16.19 -7.54
CA TYR A 45 -9.53 -17.57 -7.76
C TYR A 45 -10.33 -18.62 -6.99
N ILE A 46 -10.97 -18.26 -5.88
CA ILE A 46 -11.81 -19.21 -5.13
C ILE A 46 -13.22 -19.10 -5.66
N ASN A 47 -13.47 -19.92 -6.68
CA ASN A 47 -14.81 -20.28 -7.10
C ASN A 47 -15.50 -20.95 -5.89
N PRO A 48 -16.64 -20.44 -5.38
CA PRO A 48 -17.23 -20.92 -4.12
C PRO A 48 -17.59 -22.42 -4.10
N ASN A 49 -17.51 -23.12 -5.23
CA ASN A 49 -17.86 -24.54 -5.35
C ASN A 49 -16.74 -25.47 -5.81
N SER A 50 -15.51 -25.01 -6.06
CA SER A 50 -14.44 -25.94 -6.44
C SER A 50 -13.06 -25.34 -6.28
N VAL A 51 -12.13 -26.21 -5.86
CA VAL A 51 -10.68 -26.01 -5.72
C VAL A 51 -10.27 -25.47 -4.35
N SER A 52 -10.10 -26.39 -3.41
CA SER A 52 -9.13 -26.22 -2.33
C SER A 52 -7.77 -25.93 -2.98
N LEU A 53 -7.20 -24.73 -2.78
CA LEU A 53 -5.81 -24.48 -3.12
C LEU A 53 -4.92 -25.26 -2.14
N SER A 54 -4.75 -26.57 -2.40
CA SER A 54 -3.87 -27.47 -1.66
C SER A 54 -2.38 -27.23 -1.96
N SER A 55 -2.05 -26.23 -2.79
CA SER A 55 -0.68 -25.90 -3.12
C SER A 55 -0.17 -24.75 -2.24
N GLU A 56 1.04 -24.91 -1.72
CA GLU A 56 1.76 -23.86 -0.98
C GLU A 56 2.25 -22.72 -1.90
N LEU A 57 2.18 -22.93 -3.22
CA LEU A 57 2.70 -22.00 -4.23
C LEU A 57 2.05 -20.59 -4.17
N PRO A 58 0.72 -20.41 -4.11
CA PRO A 58 0.09 -19.11 -3.89
C PRO A 58 0.59 -18.39 -2.64
N LYS A 59 0.75 -19.10 -1.52
CA LYS A 59 1.25 -18.52 -0.26
C LYS A 59 2.68 -18.02 -0.43
N ILE A 60 3.53 -18.80 -1.10
CA ILE A 60 4.92 -18.42 -1.41
C ILE A 60 4.97 -17.19 -2.33
N LEU A 61 4.13 -17.16 -3.39
CA LEU A 61 4.06 -16.02 -4.31
C LEU A 61 3.59 -14.74 -3.62
N ILE A 62 2.59 -14.84 -2.74
CA ILE A 62 2.11 -13.74 -1.92
C ILE A 62 3.23 -13.19 -1.02
N LEU A 63 3.97 -14.08 -0.35
CA LEU A 63 5.07 -13.67 0.52
C LEU A 63 6.20 -13.01 -0.29
N ALA A 64 6.57 -13.58 -1.43
CA ALA A 64 7.56 -13.00 -2.34
C ALA A 64 7.12 -11.61 -2.84
N PHE A 65 5.84 -11.46 -3.19
CA PHE A 65 5.27 -10.19 -3.62
C PHE A 65 5.33 -9.12 -2.52
N PHE A 66 5.09 -9.51 -1.26
CA PHE A 66 5.22 -8.59 -0.13
C PHE A 66 6.65 -8.04 0.02
N PHE A 67 7.65 -8.92 0.04
CA PHE A 67 9.05 -8.51 0.11
C PHE A 67 9.47 -7.67 -1.09
N PHE A 68 9.03 -8.06 -2.30
CA PHE A 68 9.26 -7.29 -3.51
C PHE A 68 8.69 -5.87 -3.41
N THR A 69 7.48 -5.73 -2.84
CA THR A 69 6.85 -4.42 -2.64
C THR A 69 7.63 -3.55 -1.66
N ILE A 70 8.12 -4.13 -0.56
CA ILE A 70 9.01 -3.42 0.40
C ILE A 70 10.26 -2.91 -0.33
N VAL A 71 10.91 -3.78 -1.11
CA VAL A 71 12.13 -3.45 -1.86
C VAL A 71 11.86 -2.33 -2.88
N LEU A 72 10.73 -2.38 -3.60
CA LEU A 72 10.32 -1.34 -4.53
C LEU A 72 10.15 0.02 -3.84
N PHE A 73 9.42 0.07 -2.73
CA PHE A 73 9.23 1.31 -1.97
C PHE A 73 10.54 1.82 -1.38
N TYR A 74 11.38 0.93 -0.86
CA TYR A 74 12.73 1.27 -0.38
C TYR A 74 13.55 1.95 -1.48
N PHE A 75 13.66 1.34 -2.66
CA PHE A 75 14.37 1.94 -3.78
C PHE A 75 13.72 3.23 -4.27
N ALA A 76 12.40 3.39 -4.13
CA ALA A 76 11.68 4.62 -4.49
C ALA A 76 12.06 5.79 -3.57
N VAL A 77 12.29 5.55 -2.28
CA VAL A 77 12.59 6.63 -1.31
C VAL A 77 14.08 6.77 -0.95
N LYS A 78 14.93 5.83 -1.40
CA LYS A 78 16.39 5.86 -1.19
C LYS A 78 17.08 7.02 -1.91
N ASN A 79 16.55 7.47 -3.05
CA ASN A 79 17.12 8.62 -3.77
C ASN A 79 16.67 9.93 -3.09
N ASP A 80 17.59 10.59 -2.40
CA ASP A 80 17.29 11.78 -1.60
C ASP A 80 16.79 12.97 -2.42
N LEU A 81 17.35 13.22 -3.61
CA LEU A 81 16.89 14.29 -4.49
C LEU A 81 15.43 14.10 -4.91
N ARG A 82 15.08 12.86 -5.30
CA ARG A 82 13.70 12.51 -5.65
C ARG A 82 12.77 12.61 -4.46
N TYR A 83 13.23 12.16 -3.29
CA TYR A 83 12.46 12.21 -2.06
C TYR A 83 12.17 13.64 -1.62
N GLN A 84 13.20 14.50 -1.60
CA GLN A 84 13.06 15.93 -1.30
C GLN A 84 12.12 16.64 -2.28
N ARG A 85 12.21 16.32 -3.58
CA ARG A 85 11.28 16.87 -4.58
C ARG A 85 9.83 16.44 -4.32
N ALA A 86 9.62 15.18 -3.90
CA ALA A 86 8.30 14.67 -3.57
C ALA A 86 7.75 15.30 -2.28
N GLU A 87 8.58 15.47 -1.25
CA GLU A 87 8.20 16.19 -0.03
C GLU A 87 7.86 17.65 -0.32
N ALA A 88 8.75 18.37 -1.03
CA ALA A 88 8.55 19.77 -1.41
C ALA A 88 7.25 19.95 -2.20
N TRP A 89 6.97 19.06 -3.16
CA TRP A 89 5.71 19.04 -3.89
C TRP A 89 4.52 18.97 -2.92
N PHE A 90 4.50 18.01 -1.99
CA PHE A 90 3.37 17.82 -1.09
C PHE A 90 3.20 18.99 -0.11
N THR A 91 4.30 19.52 0.43
CA THR A 91 4.28 20.66 1.36
C THR A 91 3.96 22.00 0.69
N SER A 92 4.22 22.13 -0.61
CA SER A 92 3.84 23.32 -1.39
C SER A 92 2.35 23.39 -1.72
N LEU A 93 1.60 22.30 -1.52
CA LEU A 93 0.16 22.29 -1.75
C LEU A 93 -0.56 23.16 -0.72
N SER A 94 -1.68 23.76 -1.13
CA SER A 94 -2.56 24.45 -0.19
C SER A 94 -3.02 23.49 0.92
N ILE A 95 -3.29 24.03 2.11
CA ILE A 95 -3.80 23.26 3.26
C ILE A 95 -5.06 22.47 2.88
N ASN A 96 -5.96 23.07 2.10
CA ASN A 96 -7.17 22.43 1.63
C ASN A 96 -6.89 21.26 0.68
N THR A 97 -5.94 21.44 -0.26
CA THR A 97 -5.58 20.40 -1.22
C THR A 97 -4.87 19.23 -0.54
N SER A 98 -3.88 19.50 0.31
CA SER A 98 -3.17 18.45 1.04
C SER A 98 -4.11 17.67 1.96
N ARG A 99 -5.03 18.35 2.67
CA ARG A 99 -6.06 17.70 3.49
C ARG A 99 -6.97 16.79 2.65
N LYS A 100 -7.46 17.27 1.49
CA LYS A 100 -8.27 16.45 0.58
C LYS A 100 -7.53 15.20 0.12
N ILE A 101 -6.27 15.32 -0.28
CA ILE A 101 -5.44 14.17 -0.70
C ILE A 101 -5.29 13.17 0.45
N LYS A 102 -4.97 13.62 1.66
CA LYS A 102 -4.85 12.75 2.85
C LYS A 102 -6.15 11.99 3.11
N VAL A 103 -7.29 12.68 3.05
CA VAL A 103 -8.61 12.06 3.25
C VAL A 103 -8.91 11.06 2.15
N ILE A 104 -8.74 11.41 0.88
CA ILE A 104 -9.03 10.50 -0.24
C ILE A 104 -8.16 9.25 -0.17
N VAL A 105 -6.85 9.41 0.01
CA VAL A 105 -5.91 8.29 0.08
C VAL A 105 -6.16 7.46 1.33
N GLY A 106 -6.32 8.08 2.50
CA GLY A 106 -6.61 7.38 3.74
C GLY A 106 -7.93 6.59 3.67
N THR A 107 -9.00 7.22 3.19
CA THR A 107 -10.30 6.55 3.01
C THR A 107 -10.23 5.45 1.96
N SER A 108 -9.50 5.64 0.85
CA SER A 108 -9.31 4.59 -0.15
C SER A 108 -8.55 3.39 0.43
N MET A 109 -7.48 3.64 1.20
CA MET A 109 -6.74 2.58 1.86
C MET A 109 -7.60 1.83 2.88
N LEU A 110 -8.40 2.55 3.66
CA LEU A 110 -9.29 1.99 4.67
C LEU A 110 -10.44 1.19 4.04
N LEU A 111 -11.13 1.74 3.03
CA LEU A 111 -12.23 1.06 2.35
C LEU A 111 -11.74 -0.20 1.62
N SER A 112 -10.64 -0.10 0.88
CA SER A 112 -10.09 -1.28 0.18
C SER A 112 -9.66 -2.35 1.17
N PHE A 113 -9.09 -1.99 2.32
CA PHE A 113 -8.80 -2.93 3.39
C PHE A 113 -10.07 -3.60 3.92
N PHE A 114 -11.05 -2.83 4.42
CA PHE A 114 -12.22 -3.42 5.07
C PHE A 114 -13.16 -4.14 4.10
N VAL A 115 -13.43 -3.58 2.92
CA VAL A 115 -14.34 -4.20 1.95
C VAL A 115 -13.74 -5.49 1.42
N LEU A 116 -12.48 -5.47 0.96
CA LEU A 116 -11.88 -6.65 0.34
C LEU A 116 -11.57 -7.73 1.38
N MET A 117 -11.09 -7.35 2.57
CA MET A 117 -10.83 -8.32 3.64
C MET A 117 -12.12 -8.96 4.15
N VAL A 118 -13.18 -8.18 4.42
CA VAL A 118 -14.47 -8.73 4.87
C VAL A 118 -15.08 -9.61 3.80
N TRP A 119 -15.02 -9.20 2.53
CA TRP A 119 -15.54 -10.00 1.43
C TRP A 119 -14.75 -11.31 1.27
N ALA A 120 -13.42 -11.26 1.32
CA ALA A 120 -12.59 -12.45 1.29
C ALA A 120 -12.90 -13.40 2.46
N ILE A 121 -13.05 -12.90 3.69
CA ILE A 121 -13.44 -13.71 4.85
C ILE A 121 -14.84 -14.30 4.68
N SER A 122 -15.80 -13.56 4.12
CA SER A 122 -17.16 -14.07 3.90
C SER A 122 -17.28 -15.16 2.83
N LEU A 123 -16.26 -15.26 1.95
CA LEU A 123 -16.17 -16.28 0.92
C LEU A 123 -15.35 -17.51 1.36
N MET A 124 -14.65 -17.44 2.50
CA MET A 124 -14.00 -18.58 3.17
C MET A 124 -15.03 -19.46 3.87
#